data_AF-A0A9P0YHM7-F1
#
_entry.id   AF-A0A9P0YHM7-F1
#
_cell.length_a   1.000
_cell.length_b   1.000
_cell.length_c   1.000
_cell.angle_alpha   90.00
_cell.angle_beta   90.00
_cell.angle_gamma   90.00
#
_symmetry.space_group_name_H-M   'P 1'
#
loop_
_entity.id
_entity.type
_entity.pdbx_description
1 polymer ?
#
loop_
_entity_poly.entity_id
_entity_poly.type
_entity_poly.pdbx_seq_one_letter_code
_entity_poly.pdbx_strand_id
1 'polypeptide(L)'
;MAPPEDQAQQVNDESTILTSSPVDNRPISTIVIVIAMQTEATPLVNKFQLAEDVDSPFPKGVPWVRYYGNYKDLIINIVCPGKDSVLGVDSVGTVSASLLTYASIQALKPDLIINAGTAGGFKAKGASIGDVYVASHAAFHDRRIPIPVFDLYGVGLREAFPTPNLLKELNLKGETVYW
;
A
#
# COMPACT_ATOMS: atom_id res chain seq x y z
N MET A 1 -26.80 -5.45 13.53
CA MET A 1 -27.82 -4.78 12.68
C MET A 1 -27.69 -5.41 11.30
N ALA A 2 -28.74 -6.09 10.82
CA ALA A 2 -28.74 -6.74 9.49
C ALA A 2 -28.68 -5.70 8.37
N PRO A 3 -28.15 -6.01 7.17
CA PRO A 3 -28.14 -5.07 6.07
C PRO A 3 -29.56 -4.91 5.46
N PRO A 4 -29.93 -3.73 4.94
CA PRO A 4 -31.17 -3.55 4.19
C PRO A 4 -31.07 -4.12 2.78
N GLU A 5 -32.19 -4.63 2.27
CA GLU A 5 -32.36 -5.21 0.93
C GLU A 5 -32.37 -4.15 -0.19
N ASP A 6 -31.97 -4.62 -1.38
CA ASP A 6 -31.82 -3.92 -2.66
C ASP A 6 -33.05 -3.10 -3.07
N GLN A 7 -32.85 -1.80 -3.30
CA GLN A 7 -33.69 -1.02 -4.21
C GLN A 7 -32.81 -0.36 -5.26
N ALA A 8 -32.78 -0.98 -6.44
CA ALA A 8 -32.15 -0.43 -7.62
C ALA A 8 -32.90 0.83 -8.07
N GLN A 9 -32.24 1.99 -7.97
CA GLN A 9 -32.59 3.19 -8.72
C GLN A 9 -31.52 3.44 -9.78
N GLN A 10 -31.98 3.44 -11.03
CA GLN A 10 -31.19 3.74 -12.23
C GLN A 10 -30.60 5.15 -12.12
N VAL A 11 -29.27 5.24 -12.06
CA VAL A 11 -28.54 6.49 -12.24
C VAL A 11 -27.90 6.46 -13.63
N ASN A 12 -28.17 7.51 -14.40
CA ASN A 12 -27.79 7.68 -15.79
C ASN A 12 -26.29 7.49 -16.02
N ASP A 13 -26.00 6.74 -17.09
CA ASP A 13 -24.68 6.30 -17.52
C ASP A 13 -23.99 7.38 -18.34
N GLU A 14 -23.37 8.35 -17.66
CA GLU A 14 -22.27 9.14 -18.22
C GLU A 14 -21.00 8.86 -17.41
N SER A 15 -20.63 7.58 -17.32
CA SER A 15 -19.30 7.19 -16.88
C SER A 15 -18.32 7.51 -18.00
N THR A 16 -17.63 8.65 -17.88
CA THR A 16 -16.45 8.94 -18.69
C THR A 16 -15.44 7.84 -18.40
N ILE A 17 -15.30 6.90 -19.34
CA ILE A 17 -14.30 5.84 -19.30
C ILE A 17 -12.94 6.53 -19.18
N LEU A 18 -12.35 6.51 -17.99
CA LEU A 18 -10.95 6.82 -17.80
C LEU A 18 -10.19 5.73 -18.54
N THR A 19 -9.88 6.00 -19.81
CA THR A 19 -9.06 5.14 -20.65
C THR A 19 -7.78 4.83 -19.88
N SER A 20 -7.56 3.55 -19.61
CA SER A 20 -6.34 3.06 -19.00
C SER A 20 -5.14 3.66 -19.73
N SER A 21 -4.22 4.23 -18.97
CA SER A 21 -2.91 4.64 -19.47
C SER A 21 -2.31 3.50 -20.30
N PRO A 22 -1.64 3.78 -21.44
CA PRO A 22 -1.03 2.73 -22.24
C PRO A 22 -0.13 1.87 -21.36
N VAL A 23 -0.31 0.54 -21.44
CA VAL A 23 0.48 -0.42 -20.69
C VAL A 23 1.93 -0.26 -21.13
N ASP A 24 2.76 0.28 -20.24
CA ASP A 24 4.20 0.34 -20.44
C ASP A 24 4.75 -1.10 -20.41
N ASN A 25 5.09 -1.63 -21.58
CA ASN A 25 5.55 -3.01 -21.75
C ASN A 25 7.03 -3.21 -21.35
N ARG A 26 7.73 -2.17 -20.89
CA ARG A 26 9.09 -2.36 -20.41
C ARG A 26 9.11 -3.17 -19.11
N PRO A 27 10.17 -3.93 -18.84
CA PRO A 27 10.33 -4.61 -17.56
C PRO A 27 10.35 -3.62 -16.38
N ILE A 28 9.74 -4.03 -15.26
CA ILE A 28 9.88 -3.34 -13.97
C ILE A 28 11.37 -3.31 -13.61
N SER A 29 11.86 -2.13 -13.26
CA SER A 29 13.25 -1.86 -12.91
C SER A 29 13.41 -1.31 -11.50
N THR A 30 12.47 -0.50 -11.02
CA THR A 30 12.55 0.14 -9.70
C THR A 30 11.29 -0.12 -8.90
N ILE A 31 11.45 -0.69 -7.70
CA ILE A 31 10.36 -0.92 -6.76
C ILE A 31 10.57 -0.10 -5.48
N VAL A 32 9.46 0.37 -4.92
CA VAL A 32 9.41 0.96 -3.57
C VAL A 32 8.50 0.11 -2.70
N ILE A 33 9.02 -0.36 -1.58
CA ILE A 33 8.28 -1.09 -0.56
C ILE A 33 8.05 -0.15 0.61
N VAL A 34 6.80 0.23 0.86
CA VAL A 34 6.41 1.07 1.99
C VAL A 34 6.09 0.16 3.17
N ILE A 35 6.76 0.35 4.30
CA ILE A 35 6.59 -0.45 5.51
C ILE A 35 6.45 0.48 6.71
N ALA A 36 5.37 0.30 7.49
CA ALA A 36 5.03 1.24 8.57
C ALA A 36 5.99 1.16 9.76
N MET A 37 6.44 -0.04 10.12
CA MET A 37 7.28 -0.25 11.29
C MET A 37 8.68 -0.75 10.90
N GLN A 38 9.72 -0.18 11.51
CA GLN A 38 11.10 -0.56 11.20
C GLN A 38 11.37 -2.06 11.44
N THR A 39 10.74 -2.65 12.47
CA THR A 39 10.84 -4.08 12.80
C THR A 39 10.31 -4.99 11.68
N GLU A 40 9.30 -4.55 10.93
CA GLU A 40 8.74 -5.30 9.79
C GLU A 40 9.66 -5.21 8.56
N ALA A 41 10.40 -4.11 8.43
CA ALA A 41 11.32 -3.87 7.32
C ALA A 41 12.65 -4.63 7.47
N THR A 42 13.19 -4.70 8.69
CA THR A 42 14.52 -5.25 8.98
C THR A 42 14.77 -6.66 8.39
N PRO A 43 13.82 -7.63 8.45
CA PRO A 43 14.03 -8.93 7.81
C PRO A 43 14.30 -8.84 6.31
N LEU A 44 13.59 -7.96 5.58
CA LEU A 44 13.80 -7.75 4.14
C LEU A 44 15.10 -7.00 3.87
N VAL A 45 15.41 -5.97 4.66
CA VAL A 45 16.68 -5.22 4.58
C VAL A 45 17.86 -6.19 4.70
N ASN A 46 17.84 -7.06 5.72
CA ASN A 46 18.89 -8.06 5.92
C ASN A 46 18.93 -9.11 4.82
N LYS A 47 17.77 -9.59 4.36
CA LYS A 47 17.67 -10.62 3.33
C LYS A 47 18.28 -10.16 2.00
N PHE A 48 18.03 -8.90 1.63
CA PHE A 48 18.53 -8.31 0.39
C PHE A 48 19.82 -7.50 0.56
N GLN A 49 20.38 -7.46 1.78
CA GLN A 49 21.60 -6.72 2.12
C GLN A 49 21.52 -5.24 1.69
N LEU A 50 20.38 -4.61 1.96
CA LEU A 50 20.15 -3.21 1.59
C LEU A 50 20.93 -2.28 2.53
N ALA A 51 21.46 -1.19 1.97
CA ALA A 51 22.14 -0.16 2.72
C ALA A 51 21.14 0.93 3.15
N GLU A 52 21.32 1.46 4.36
CA GLU A 52 20.58 2.65 4.80
C GLU A 52 21.11 3.89 4.08
N ASP A 53 20.20 4.72 3.57
CA ASP A 53 20.51 5.93 2.82
C ASP A 53 20.71 7.11 3.77
N VAL A 54 21.98 7.39 4.10
CA VAL A 54 22.36 8.52 4.96
C VAL A 54 22.15 9.89 4.31
N ASP A 55 22.14 9.94 2.96
CA ASP A 55 21.94 11.15 2.16
C ASP A 55 20.60 11.06 1.41
N SER A 56 19.56 10.74 2.17
CA SER A 56 18.21 10.51 1.66
C SER A 56 17.69 11.65 0.77
N PRO A 57 16.99 11.35 -0.34
CA PRO A 57 16.44 12.35 -1.25
C PRO A 57 15.20 13.07 -0.69
N PHE A 58 14.82 12.79 0.55
CA PHE A 58 13.67 13.40 1.22
C PHE A 58 14.01 14.75 1.87
N PRO A 59 12.99 15.59 2.18
CA PRO A 59 13.22 16.88 2.82
C PRO A 59 14.01 16.75 4.13
N LYS A 60 14.93 17.69 4.39
CA LYS A 60 15.72 17.67 5.62
C LYS A 60 14.82 17.79 6.86
N GLY A 61 15.12 17.01 7.90
CA GLY A 61 14.44 17.05 9.19
C GLY A 61 13.23 16.12 9.31
N VAL A 62 12.85 15.40 8.24
CA VAL A 62 11.86 14.31 8.37
C VAL A 62 12.50 13.09 9.03
N PRO A 63 11.74 12.30 9.82
CA PRO A 63 12.26 11.10 10.48
C PRO A 63 12.36 9.89 9.54
N TRP A 64 12.04 10.06 8.26
CA TRP A 64 11.88 8.95 7.32
C TRP A 64 13.19 8.24 7.03
N VAL A 65 13.12 6.92 6.96
CA VAL A 65 14.26 6.04 6.71
C VAL A 65 14.08 5.39 5.34
N ARG A 66 15.17 5.32 4.58
CA ARG A 66 15.23 4.60 3.31
C ARG A 66 16.36 3.59 3.36
N TYR A 67 16.07 2.37 2.95
CA TYR A 67 17.06 1.35 2.61
C TYR A 67 17.03 1.11 1.12
N TYR A 68 18.18 0.94 0.49
CA TYR A 68 18.26 0.72 -0.95
C TYR A 68 19.35 -0.27 -1.33
N GLY A 69 19.19 -0.86 -2.51
CA GLY A 69 20.14 -1.81 -3.06
C GLY A 69 19.62 -2.43 -4.35
N ASN A 70 20.44 -3.28 -4.95
CA ASN A 70 20.08 -3.98 -6.18
C ASN A 70 19.85 -5.47 -5.87
N TYR A 71 18.80 -6.03 -6.45
CA TYR A 71 18.56 -7.47 -6.46
C TYR A 71 18.29 -7.92 -7.90
N LYS A 72 19.28 -8.58 -8.50
CA LYS A 72 19.30 -8.85 -9.95
C LYS A 72 19.15 -7.52 -10.71
N ASP A 73 18.18 -7.44 -11.62
CA ASP A 73 17.92 -6.25 -12.45
C ASP A 73 16.93 -5.26 -11.78
N LEU A 74 16.60 -5.45 -10.49
CA LEU A 74 15.70 -4.59 -9.74
C LEU A 74 16.45 -3.69 -8.75
N ILE A 75 16.14 -2.40 -8.80
CA ILE A 75 16.47 -1.43 -7.76
C ILE A 75 15.38 -1.53 -6.69
N ILE A 76 15.74 -2.01 -5.51
CA ILE A 76 14.83 -2.13 -4.36
C ILE A 76 15.02 -0.92 -3.45
N ASN A 77 13.92 -0.29 -3.09
CA ASN A 77 13.87 0.73 -2.05
C ASN A 77 12.87 0.28 -0.98
N ILE A 78 13.28 0.23 0.28
CA ILE A 78 12.36 0.07 1.41
C ILE A 78 12.31 1.41 2.14
N VAL A 79 11.10 1.95 2.31
CA VAL A 79 10.89 3.23 2.98
C VAL A 79 10.02 3.05 4.21
N CYS A 80 10.45 3.65 5.32
CA CYS A 80 9.73 3.67 6.58
C CYS A 80 9.50 5.10 7.05
N PRO A 81 8.36 5.40 7.69
CA PRO A 81 8.10 6.74 8.21
C PRO A 81 8.99 7.08 9.41
N GLY A 82 9.74 6.11 9.93
CA GLY A 82 10.67 6.29 11.03
C GLY A 82 9.98 6.46 12.37
N LYS A 83 10.69 7.07 13.32
CA LYS A 83 10.19 7.27 14.68
C LYS A 83 9.59 8.67 14.85
N ASP A 84 8.50 8.74 15.59
CA ASP A 84 7.95 10.00 16.08
C ASP A 84 8.98 10.69 16.97
N SER A 85 9.26 11.97 16.71
CA SER A 85 10.34 12.70 17.39
C SER A 85 10.06 12.99 18.86
N VAL A 86 8.80 12.91 19.29
CA VAL A 86 8.38 13.19 20.68
C VAL A 86 8.31 11.89 21.48
N LEU A 87 7.73 10.84 20.89
CA LEU A 87 7.39 9.59 21.58
C LEU A 87 8.39 8.46 21.31
N GLY A 88 9.21 8.55 20.26
CA GLY A 88 10.21 7.54 19.90
C GLY A 88 9.64 6.22 19.37
N VAL A 89 8.32 6.16 19.09
CA VAL A 89 7.64 4.99 18.51
C VAL A 89 7.56 5.10 16.98
N ASP A 90 7.35 3.99 16.27
CA ASP A 90 7.16 4.06 14.81
C ASP A 90 5.96 4.94 14.46
N SER A 91 6.13 5.86 13.51
CA SER A 91 5.08 6.76 13.04
C SER A 91 4.09 6.03 12.12
N VAL A 92 3.30 5.12 12.71
CA VAL A 92 2.25 4.36 12.03
C VAL A 92 1.05 5.22 11.60
N GLY A 93 0.13 4.64 10.84
CA GLY A 93 -1.12 5.28 10.45
C GLY A 93 -1.11 5.95 9.08
N THR A 94 -2.29 6.37 8.65
CA THR A 94 -2.57 6.76 7.26
C THR A 94 -1.88 8.05 6.84
N VAL A 95 -1.70 9.02 7.75
CA VAL A 95 -1.05 10.30 7.46
C VAL A 95 0.42 10.08 7.11
N SER A 96 1.20 9.46 8.01
CA SER A 96 2.62 9.18 7.81
C SER A 96 2.87 8.34 6.56
N ALA A 97 2.07 7.27 6.37
CA ALA A 97 2.16 6.42 5.20
C ALA A 97 1.87 7.17 3.89
N SER A 98 0.86 8.04 3.87
CA SER A 98 0.52 8.82 2.67
C SER A 98 1.60 9.84 2.29
N LEU A 99 2.16 10.55 3.27
CA LEU A 99 3.24 11.53 3.05
C LEU A 99 4.50 10.86 2.51
N LEU A 100 4.91 9.75 3.13
CA LEU A 100 6.08 8.99 2.71
C LEU A 100 5.90 8.40 1.32
N THR A 101 4.73 7.84 1.03
CA THR A 101 4.41 7.27 -0.29
C THR A 101 4.47 8.36 -1.36
N TYR A 102 3.84 9.51 -1.10
CA TYR A 102 3.87 10.65 -2.01
C TYR A 102 5.30 11.12 -2.30
N ALA A 103 6.10 11.36 -1.25
CA ALA A 103 7.48 11.81 -1.40
C ALA A 103 8.36 10.78 -2.12
N SER A 104 8.17 9.49 -1.83
CA SER A 104 8.88 8.39 -2.49
C SER A 104 8.57 8.32 -3.98
N ILE A 105 7.31 8.53 -4.37
CA ILE A 105 6.94 8.59 -5.80
C ILE A 105 7.67 9.74 -6.49
N GLN A 106 7.65 10.94 -5.90
CA GLN A 106 8.26 12.13 -6.51
C GLN A 106 9.78 11.98 -6.63
N ALA A 107 10.45 11.50 -5.58
CA ALA A 107 11.89 11.40 -5.50
C ALA A 107 12.46 10.20 -6.28
N LEU A 108 11.82 9.03 -6.17
CA LEU A 108 12.38 7.75 -6.63
C LEU A 108 11.76 7.27 -7.95
N LYS A 109 10.61 7.82 -8.36
CA LYS A 109 9.91 7.49 -9.61
C LYS A 109 9.79 5.96 -9.83
N PRO A 110 9.24 5.21 -8.87
CA PRO A 110 9.17 3.75 -8.97
C PRO A 110 8.21 3.29 -10.07
N ASP A 111 8.47 2.09 -10.58
CA ASP A 111 7.59 1.39 -11.51
C ASP A 111 6.45 0.68 -10.77
N LEU A 112 6.71 0.23 -9.54
CA LEU A 112 5.76 -0.47 -8.69
C LEU A 112 5.95 -0.10 -7.22
N ILE A 113 4.83 0.08 -6.52
CA ILE A 113 4.80 0.27 -5.07
C ILE A 113 4.17 -0.96 -4.43
N ILE A 114 4.81 -1.45 -3.37
CA ILE A 114 4.29 -2.53 -2.53
C ILE A 114 4.13 -1.97 -1.11
N ASN A 115 2.91 -1.95 -0.59
CA ASN A 115 2.70 -1.70 0.83
C ASN A 115 2.74 -3.05 1.56
N ALA A 116 3.71 -3.24 2.45
CA ALA A 116 3.90 -4.49 3.17
C ALA A 116 3.91 -4.24 4.69
N GLY A 117 3.25 -5.11 5.43
CA GLY A 117 3.15 -5.01 6.89
C GLY A 117 2.27 -6.12 7.45
N THR A 118 2.24 -6.21 8.77
CA THR A 118 1.34 -7.11 9.50
C THR A 118 -0.06 -6.49 9.59
N ALA A 119 -1.09 -7.35 9.66
CA ALA A 119 -2.47 -6.91 9.74
C ALA A 119 -3.33 -7.88 10.56
N GLY A 120 -4.47 -7.40 11.04
CA GLY A 120 -5.52 -8.26 11.57
C GLY A 120 -6.26 -9.00 10.46
N GLY A 121 -6.72 -10.21 10.75
CA GLY A 121 -7.51 -11.03 9.82
C GLY A 121 -8.81 -11.51 10.46
N PHE A 122 -9.88 -11.60 9.68
CA PHE A 122 -11.15 -12.15 10.15
C PHE A 122 -11.17 -13.67 9.93
N LYS A 123 -11.15 -14.46 11.02
CA LYS A 123 -11.30 -15.94 10.94
C LYS A 123 -12.58 -16.35 10.19
N ALA A 124 -13.66 -15.59 10.34
CA ALA A 124 -14.92 -15.81 9.63
C ALA A 124 -14.81 -15.68 8.10
N LYS A 125 -13.73 -15.04 7.61
CA LYS A 125 -13.37 -14.92 6.19
C LYS A 125 -12.25 -15.87 5.79
N GLY A 126 -11.91 -16.84 6.65
CA GLY A 126 -10.88 -17.85 6.38
C GLY A 126 -9.44 -17.42 6.63
N ALA A 127 -9.22 -16.27 7.28
CA ALA A 127 -7.89 -15.83 7.68
C ALA A 127 -7.36 -16.62 8.88
N SER A 128 -6.09 -17.05 8.80
CA SER A 128 -5.34 -17.71 9.87
C SER A 128 -4.10 -16.90 10.24
N ILE A 129 -3.60 -17.09 11.47
CA ILE A 129 -2.34 -16.48 11.90
C ILE A 129 -1.19 -17.00 11.03
N GLY A 130 -0.37 -16.07 10.51
CA GLY A 130 0.76 -16.38 9.64
C GLY A 130 0.42 -16.43 8.15
N ASP A 131 -0.85 -16.33 7.77
CA ASP A 131 -1.23 -16.17 6.37
C ASP A 131 -0.68 -14.86 5.79
N VAL A 132 -0.21 -14.92 4.54
CA VAL A 132 0.16 -13.75 3.74
C VAL A 132 -0.86 -13.59 2.62
N TYR A 133 -1.41 -12.38 2.49
CA TYR A 133 -2.41 -12.05 1.47
C TYR A 133 -1.85 -11.02 0.50
N VAL A 134 -2.33 -11.06 -0.75
CA VAL A 134 -2.17 -9.96 -1.71
C VAL A 134 -3.49 -9.18 -1.71
N ALA A 135 -3.42 -7.87 -1.51
CA ALA A 135 -4.64 -7.06 -1.54
C ALA A 135 -5.24 -7.07 -2.96
N SER A 136 -6.54 -7.35 -3.08
CA SER A 136 -7.29 -7.14 -4.33
C SER A 136 -7.89 -5.73 -4.37
N HIS A 137 -8.38 -5.26 -3.21
CA HIS A 137 -8.94 -3.93 -3.02
C HIS A 137 -8.50 -3.35 -1.67
N ALA A 138 -8.58 -2.03 -1.53
CA ALA A 138 -8.41 -1.33 -0.27
C ALA A 138 -9.58 -0.35 -0.04
N ALA A 139 -10.05 -0.24 1.20
CA ALA A 139 -11.08 0.72 1.62
C ALA A 139 -10.80 1.26 3.03
N PHE A 140 -11.49 2.33 3.43
CA PHE A 140 -11.48 2.87 4.79
C PHE A 140 -12.76 2.50 5.53
N HIS A 141 -12.64 2.12 6.80
CA HIS A 141 -13.80 1.81 7.65
C HIS A 141 -14.13 2.91 8.67
N ASP A 142 -13.23 3.88 8.85
CA ASP A 142 -13.33 4.91 9.89
C ASP A 142 -13.75 6.30 9.40
N ARG A 143 -13.80 6.53 8.08
CA ARG A 143 -14.16 7.81 7.44
C ARG A 143 -15.66 7.90 7.10
N ARG A 144 -16.50 8.01 8.13
CA ARG A 144 -17.97 8.03 7.97
C ARG A 144 -18.48 9.43 7.72
N ILE A 145 -19.00 9.70 6.52
CA ILE A 145 -19.54 11.01 6.12
C ILE A 145 -20.96 10.80 5.58
N PRO A 146 -22.02 11.05 6.36
CA PRO A 146 -23.41 10.73 5.98
C PRO A 146 -24.02 11.81 5.07
N ILE A 147 -23.33 12.12 3.98
CA ILE A 147 -23.76 13.06 2.94
C ILE A 147 -23.66 12.30 1.61
N PRO A 148 -24.69 12.35 0.74
CA PRO A 148 -24.66 11.63 -0.54
C PRO A 148 -23.36 11.90 -1.31
N VAL A 149 -22.77 10.84 -1.88
CA VAL A 149 -21.47 10.84 -2.59
C VAL A 149 -20.25 10.95 -1.67
N PHE A 150 -20.33 11.74 -0.59
CA PHE A 150 -19.25 11.84 0.39
C PHE A 150 -19.10 10.57 1.23
N ASP A 151 -20.18 9.80 1.38
CA ASP A 151 -20.17 8.46 1.96
C ASP A 151 -19.26 7.50 1.17
N LEU A 152 -19.43 7.46 -0.15
CA LEU A 152 -18.60 6.67 -1.06
C LEU A 152 -17.14 7.17 -1.09
N TYR A 153 -16.94 8.49 -1.09
CA TYR A 153 -15.62 9.10 -0.95
C TYR A 153 -14.94 8.69 0.36
N GLY A 154 -15.68 8.69 1.47
CA GLY A 154 -15.19 8.27 2.78
C GLY A 154 -14.71 6.82 2.78
N VAL A 155 -15.51 5.90 2.21
CA VAL A 155 -15.12 4.50 2.01
C VAL A 155 -13.87 4.39 1.14
N GLY A 156 -13.77 5.19 0.07
CA GLY A 156 -12.55 5.31 -0.72
C GLY A 156 -12.07 4.00 -1.33
N LEU A 157 -13.00 3.15 -1.79
CA LEU A 157 -12.68 1.84 -2.38
C LEU A 157 -11.77 2.02 -3.61
N ARG A 158 -10.62 1.34 -3.61
CA ARG A 158 -9.63 1.33 -4.69
C ARG A 158 -9.22 -0.10 -5.00
N GLU A 159 -9.11 -0.42 -6.29
CA GLU A 159 -8.53 -1.68 -6.75
C GLU A 159 -7.00 -1.63 -6.64
N ALA A 160 -6.38 -2.73 -6.20
CA ALA A 160 -4.94 -2.91 -6.28
C ALA A 160 -4.52 -3.29 -7.71
N PHE A 161 -3.24 -3.09 -8.06
CA PHE A 161 -2.77 -3.45 -9.40
C PHE A 161 -2.92 -4.97 -9.64
N PRO A 162 -3.61 -5.43 -10.70
CA PRO A 162 -3.85 -6.85 -10.93
C PRO A 162 -2.55 -7.63 -11.17
N THR A 163 -2.34 -8.69 -10.39
CA THR A 163 -1.14 -9.55 -10.48
C THR A 163 -1.48 -11.06 -10.54
N PRO A 164 -2.30 -11.51 -11.53
CA PRO A 164 -2.82 -12.87 -11.57
C PRO A 164 -1.73 -13.95 -11.66
N ASN A 165 -0.64 -13.68 -12.38
CA ASN A 165 0.48 -14.62 -12.48
C ASN A 165 1.22 -14.75 -11.14
N LEU A 166 1.39 -13.66 -10.38
CA LEU A 166 2.02 -13.68 -9.06
C LEU A 166 1.15 -14.46 -8.06
N LEU A 167 -0.16 -14.19 -8.04
CA LEU A 167 -1.11 -14.92 -7.19
C LEU A 167 -1.05 -16.42 -7.44
N LYS A 168 -1.06 -16.82 -8.72
CA LYS A 168 -0.99 -18.22 -9.12
C LYS A 168 0.34 -18.87 -8.74
N GLU A 169 1.46 -18.21 -9.04
CA GLU A 169 2.80 -18.75 -8.81
C GLU A 169 3.11 -18.91 -7.32
N LEU A 170 2.72 -17.93 -6.49
CA LEU A 170 2.97 -17.96 -5.05
C LEU A 170 1.87 -18.66 -4.26
N ASN A 171 0.80 -19.10 -4.92
CA ASN A 171 -0.40 -19.71 -4.31
C ASN A 171 -0.96 -18.86 -3.15
N LEU A 172 -1.02 -17.54 -3.35
CA LEU A 172 -1.54 -16.59 -2.37
C LEU A 172 -3.01 -16.26 -2.65
N LYS A 173 -3.73 -15.85 -1.59
CA LYS A 173 -5.12 -15.42 -1.69
C LYS A 173 -5.19 -13.90 -1.94
N GLY A 174 -6.10 -13.49 -2.80
CA GLY A 174 -6.45 -12.10 -3.05
C GLY A 174 -7.63 -11.66 -2.20
N GLU A 175 -7.47 -10.67 -1.32
CA GLU A 175 -8.54 -10.23 -0.39
C GLU A 175 -8.62 -8.70 -0.27
N THR A 176 -9.78 -8.20 0.14
CA THR A 176 -9.96 -6.77 0.43
C THR A 176 -9.33 -6.41 1.77
N VAL A 177 -8.49 -5.38 1.79
CA VAL A 177 -7.88 -4.82 3.00
C VAL A 177 -8.64 -3.56 3.42
N TYR A 178 -8.78 -3.35 4.73
CA TYR A 178 -9.39 -2.15 5.28
C TYR A 178 -8.39 -1.39 6.15
N TRP A 179 -8.43 -0.06 6.05
CA TRP A 179 -7.62 0.89 6.82
C TRP A 179 -8.49 1.74 7.75
#